data_AF-A0A5C0DTG0-F1
#
_entry.id   AF-A0A5C0DTG0-F1
#
_cell.length_a   1.000
_cell.length_b   1.000
_cell.length_c   1.000
_cell.angle_alpha   90.00
_cell.angle_beta   90.00
_cell.angle_gamma   90.00
#
_symmetry.space_group_name_H-M   'P 1'
#
loop_
_entity.id
_entity.type
_entity.pdbx_description
1 polymer ?
#
loop_
_entity_poly.entity_id
_entity_poly.type
_entity_poly.pdbx_seq_one_letter_code
_entity_poly.pdbx_strand_id
1 'polypeptide(L)'
;MMKLTLLTTLFLTTTLASTPVFAQEDANNQIRFICSTSRYSENGKSVPTTFLWTPNFQKAMVTWTSVLGGVKPQQRCQKVSDNFQTAFNNGSLNYVTNGVQNGSKVICSVSSIDGGCDTVLFTLRPQDKSRDVLKQLNKLWFGSATTVPIAQSSGEDKFKFYIDIRQFLNTPPANKMQ
;
A
#
# COMPACT_ATOMS: atom_id res chain seq x y z
N MET A 1 -77.89 -4.23 -41.02
CA MET A 1 -76.47 -4.05 -41.38
C MET A 1 -75.72 -3.61 -40.14
N MET A 2 -74.72 -4.38 -39.69
CA MET A 2 -73.41 -3.98 -39.12
C MET A 2 -72.85 -5.19 -38.35
N LYS A 3 -71.79 -5.81 -38.87
CA LYS A 3 -71.06 -6.91 -38.22
C LYS A 3 -70.03 -6.30 -37.27
N LEU A 4 -70.06 -6.71 -36.00
CA LEU A 4 -69.09 -6.30 -34.99
C LEU A 4 -67.93 -7.30 -34.97
N THR A 5 -66.79 -6.92 -35.56
CA THR A 5 -65.56 -7.72 -35.55
C THR A 5 -64.77 -7.45 -34.27
N LEU A 6 -64.60 -8.46 -33.42
CA LEU A 6 -63.68 -8.42 -32.29
C LEU A 6 -62.23 -8.47 -32.78
N LEU A 7 -61.44 -7.44 -32.45
CA LEU A 7 -59.98 -7.46 -32.57
C LEU A 7 -59.38 -8.01 -31.26
N THR A 8 -58.87 -9.23 -31.31
CA THR A 8 -58.04 -9.81 -30.25
C THR A 8 -56.62 -9.26 -30.34
N THR A 9 -56.26 -8.34 -29.45
CA THR A 9 -54.89 -7.83 -29.30
C THR A 9 -54.04 -8.81 -28.48
N LEU A 10 -53.03 -9.39 -29.12
CA LEU A 10 -52.04 -10.27 -28.49
C LEU A 10 -50.97 -9.40 -27.81
N PHE A 11 -50.96 -9.34 -26.47
CA PHE A 11 -49.91 -8.65 -25.71
C PHE A 11 -48.68 -9.57 -25.61
N LEU A 12 -47.60 -9.21 -26.31
CA LEU A 12 -46.31 -9.89 -26.23
C LEU A 12 -45.53 -9.32 -25.04
N THR A 13 -45.59 -9.97 -23.88
CA THR A 13 -44.84 -9.55 -22.68
C THR A 13 -43.39 -10.01 -22.78
N THR A 14 -42.48 -9.13 -23.19
CA THR A 14 -41.03 -9.40 -23.15
C THR A 14 -40.50 -9.22 -21.73
N THR A 15 -40.23 -10.31 -21.02
CA THR A 15 -39.54 -10.30 -19.73
C THR A 15 -38.04 -10.06 -19.95
N LEU A 16 -37.55 -8.87 -19.61
CA LEU A 16 -36.12 -8.58 -19.53
C LEU A 16 -35.54 -9.27 -18.30
N ALA A 17 -34.89 -10.42 -18.50
CA ALA A 17 -34.12 -11.08 -17.46
C ALA A 17 -32.80 -10.30 -17.26
N SER A 18 -32.75 -9.43 -16.25
CA SER A 18 -31.51 -8.78 -15.81
C SER A 18 -30.66 -9.81 -15.08
N THR A 19 -29.66 -10.39 -15.77
CA THR A 19 -28.63 -11.17 -15.08
C THR A 19 -27.78 -10.21 -14.23
N PRO A 20 -27.51 -10.54 -12.95
CA PRO A 20 -26.58 -9.76 -12.17
C PRO A 20 -25.18 -9.92 -12.78
N VAL A 21 -24.61 -8.82 -13.27
CA VAL A 21 -23.20 -8.76 -13.66
C VAL A 21 -22.40 -8.78 -12.36
N PHE A 22 -21.88 -9.94 -11.98
CA PHE A 22 -20.80 -10.01 -11.00
C PHE A 22 -19.58 -9.36 -11.64
N ALA A 23 -19.14 -8.22 -11.10
CA ALA A 23 -17.85 -7.66 -11.43
C ALA A 23 -16.78 -8.72 -11.11
N GLN A 24 -16.18 -9.29 -12.15
CA GLN A 24 -15.09 -10.25 -11.99
C GLN A 24 -13.85 -9.43 -11.62
N GLU A 25 -13.52 -9.41 -10.33
CA GLU A 25 -12.30 -8.79 -9.83
C GLU A 25 -11.12 -9.58 -10.40
N ASP A 26 -10.33 -8.97 -11.29
CA ASP A 26 -9.19 -9.61 -11.95
C ASP A 26 -8.18 -10.10 -10.91
N ALA A 27 -8.18 -11.42 -10.66
CA ALA A 27 -7.31 -12.09 -9.70
C ALA A 27 -5.80 -11.93 -10.02
N ASN A 28 -5.46 -11.37 -11.18
CA ASN A 28 -4.08 -11.05 -11.59
C ASN A 28 -3.59 -9.68 -11.08
N ASN A 29 -4.46 -8.87 -10.44
CA ASN A 29 -4.18 -7.48 -10.05
C ASN A 29 -4.37 -7.15 -8.56
N GLN A 30 -4.59 -8.14 -7.69
CA GLN A 30 -4.79 -7.89 -6.26
C GLN A 30 -3.47 -7.65 -5.51
N ILE A 31 -3.06 -6.39 -5.47
CA ILE A 31 -2.00 -5.90 -4.57
C ILE A 31 -2.48 -6.01 -3.13
N ARG A 32 -1.69 -6.67 -2.27
CA ARG A 32 -1.97 -6.82 -0.84
C ARG A 32 -0.76 -6.51 0.01
N PHE A 33 -1.00 -5.90 1.16
CA PHE A 33 0.00 -5.74 2.21
C PHE A 33 -0.32 -6.73 3.33
N ILE A 34 0.58 -7.69 3.55
CA ILE A 34 0.36 -8.79 4.49
C ILE A 34 1.43 -8.81 5.57
N CYS A 35 1.08 -9.32 6.75
CA CYS A 35 2.06 -9.70 7.75
C CYS A 35 2.37 -11.20 7.58
N SER A 36 3.64 -11.52 7.38
CA SER A 36 4.12 -12.91 7.31
C SER A 36 5.51 -13.00 7.92
N THR A 37 6.19 -14.13 7.80
CA THR A 37 7.53 -14.33 8.37
C THR A 37 8.61 -14.40 7.29
N SER A 38 9.77 -13.80 7.54
CA SER A 38 11.00 -14.01 6.77
C SER A 38 12.11 -14.62 7.65
N ARG A 39 13.19 -15.10 7.04
CA ARG A 39 14.39 -15.57 7.75
C ARG A 39 15.34 -14.39 7.96
N TYR A 40 15.74 -14.14 9.21
CA TYR A 40 16.74 -13.13 9.53
C TYR A 40 18.14 -13.63 9.16
N SER A 41 18.88 -12.87 8.37
CA SER A 41 20.11 -13.32 7.69
C SER A 41 21.25 -13.71 8.65
N GLU A 42 21.29 -13.13 9.85
CA GLU A 42 22.40 -13.35 10.79
C GLU A 42 22.30 -14.67 11.57
N ASN A 43 21.08 -15.18 11.82
CA ASN A 43 20.88 -16.35 12.69
C ASN A 43 19.78 -17.31 12.22
N GLY A 44 19.21 -17.09 11.03
CA GLY A 44 18.15 -17.92 10.46
C GLY A 44 16.82 -17.86 11.21
N LYS A 45 16.67 -16.98 12.21
CA LYS A 45 15.45 -16.90 13.02
C LYS A 45 14.29 -16.37 12.18
N SER A 46 13.11 -16.95 12.39
CA SER A 46 11.86 -16.43 11.82
C SER A 46 11.53 -15.08 12.45
N VAL A 47 11.33 -14.06 11.61
CA VAL A 47 11.04 -12.68 12.00
C VAL A 47 9.76 -12.20 11.33
N PRO A 48 8.82 -11.59 12.08
CA PRO A 48 7.63 -10.97 11.50
C PRO A 48 8.04 -9.85 10.55
N THR A 49 7.44 -9.84 9.36
CA THR A 49 7.79 -8.96 8.26
C THR A 49 6.53 -8.52 7.53
N THR A 50 6.41 -7.22 7.33
CA THR A 50 5.41 -6.63 6.43
C THR A 50 5.86 -6.83 5.00
N PHE A 51 5.01 -7.44 4.17
CA PHE A 51 5.28 -7.72 2.77
C PHE A 51 4.32 -6.98 1.86
N LEU A 52 4.83 -6.50 0.73
CA LEU A 52 4.02 -6.29 -0.47
C LEU A 52 3.87 -7.65 -1.16
N TRP A 53 2.64 -8.06 -1.40
CA TRP A 53 2.30 -9.30 -2.07
C TRP A 53 1.46 -9.01 -3.31
N THR A 54 1.79 -9.69 -4.39
CA THR A 54 0.94 -9.84 -5.56
C THR A 54 0.96 -11.32 -5.97
N PRO A 55 0.07 -11.77 -6.88
CA PRO A 55 0.15 -13.11 -7.43
C PRO A 55 1.52 -13.44 -8.06
N ASN A 56 2.23 -12.43 -8.58
CA ASN A 56 3.43 -12.61 -9.38
C ASN A 56 4.75 -12.44 -8.58
N PHE A 57 4.71 -11.69 -7.48
CA PHE A 57 5.90 -11.48 -6.64
C PHE A 57 5.54 -11.12 -5.20
N GLN A 58 6.51 -11.31 -4.32
CA GLN A 58 6.46 -10.88 -2.93
C GLN A 58 7.73 -10.13 -2.57
N LYS A 59 7.59 -8.96 -1.93
CA LYS A 59 8.72 -8.13 -1.49
C LYS A 59 8.61 -7.84 0.00
N ALA A 60 9.68 -8.15 0.74
CA ALA A 60 9.82 -7.73 2.14
C ALA A 60 9.95 -6.21 2.22
N MET A 61 9.03 -5.56 2.92
CA MET A 61 8.99 -4.10 3.06
C MET A 61 9.64 -3.66 4.37
N VAL A 62 9.24 -4.25 5.49
CA VAL A 62 9.76 -3.92 6.82
C VAL A 62 9.83 -5.16 7.71
N THR A 63 10.98 -5.39 8.35
CA THR A 63 11.20 -6.51 9.29
C THR A 63 11.13 -6.02 10.73
N TRP A 64 10.46 -6.77 11.60
CA TRP A 64 10.22 -6.40 12.99
C TRP A 64 10.95 -7.34 13.94
N THR A 65 11.99 -6.83 14.62
CA THR A 65 12.89 -7.67 15.45
C THR A 65 12.81 -7.37 16.95
N SER A 66 12.31 -6.20 17.35
CA SER A 66 12.32 -5.74 18.74
C SER A 66 10.97 -5.18 19.20
N VAL A 67 10.74 -5.27 20.51
CA VAL A 67 9.62 -4.64 21.20
C VAL A 67 9.86 -3.13 21.25
N LEU A 68 8.83 -2.34 20.93
CA LEU A 68 8.89 -0.87 21.00
C LEU A 68 7.69 -0.35 21.79
N GLY A 69 7.93 0.34 22.91
CA GLY A 69 6.86 0.91 23.74
C GLY A 69 5.85 -0.13 24.22
N GLY A 70 6.30 -1.36 24.53
CA GLY A 70 5.44 -2.48 24.93
C GLY A 70 4.76 -3.24 23.78
N VAL A 71 4.84 -2.75 22.55
CA VAL A 71 4.23 -3.42 21.37
C VAL A 71 5.17 -4.49 20.82
N LYS A 72 4.67 -5.73 20.73
CA LYS A 72 5.46 -6.89 20.25
C LYS A 72 5.70 -6.83 18.74
N PRO A 73 6.79 -7.43 18.23
CA PRO A 73 7.09 -7.44 16.79
C PRO A 73 5.93 -7.93 15.90
N GLN A 74 5.25 -9.01 16.30
CA GLN A 74 4.10 -9.53 15.54
C GLN A 74 2.94 -8.53 15.46
N GLN A 75 2.66 -7.81 16.55
CA GLN A 75 1.59 -6.80 16.57
C GLN A 75 1.94 -5.60 15.70
N ARG A 76 3.22 -5.19 15.69
CA ARG A 76 3.70 -4.14 14.78
C ARG A 76 3.58 -4.58 13.33
N CYS A 77 3.96 -5.82 13.03
CA CYS A 77 3.81 -6.40 11.70
C CYS A 77 2.37 -6.32 11.20
N GLN A 78 1.40 -6.79 11.99
CA GLN A 78 -0.01 -6.73 11.62
C GLN A 78 -0.48 -5.28 11.40
N LYS A 79 -0.27 -4.43 12.41
CA LYS A 79 -0.74 -3.03 12.36
C LYS A 79 -0.16 -2.27 11.18
N VAL A 80 1.14 -2.46 10.90
CA VAL A 80 1.78 -1.75 9.80
C VAL A 80 1.34 -2.29 8.46
N SER A 81 1.17 -3.60 8.30
CA SER A 81 0.57 -4.18 7.09
C SER A 81 -0.84 -3.63 6.85
N ASP A 82 -1.68 -3.52 7.88
CA ASP A 82 -3.02 -2.95 7.79
C ASP A 82 -2.99 -1.45 7.41
N ASN A 83 -2.05 -0.68 7.96
CA ASN A 83 -1.87 0.74 7.61
C ASN A 83 -1.45 0.91 6.15
N PHE A 84 -0.53 0.07 5.66
CA PHE A 84 -0.17 0.06 4.24
C PHE A 84 -1.36 -0.31 3.35
N GLN A 85 -2.13 -1.34 3.73
CA GLN A 85 -3.34 -1.71 2.98
C GLN A 85 -4.36 -0.56 2.96
N THR A 86 -4.54 0.13 4.10
CA THR A 86 -5.44 1.30 4.19
C THR A 86 -4.98 2.42 3.26
N ALA A 87 -3.69 2.76 3.31
CA ALA A 87 -3.10 3.79 2.44
C ALA A 87 -3.20 3.42 0.95
N PHE A 88 -3.09 2.14 0.62
CA PHE A 88 -3.28 1.66 -0.74
C PHE A 88 -4.74 1.81 -1.18
N ASN A 89 -5.68 1.33 -0.36
CA ASN A 89 -7.11 1.33 -0.67
C ASN A 89 -7.69 2.74 -0.80
N ASN A 90 -7.20 3.70 0.00
CA ASN A 90 -7.66 5.08 -0.04
C ASN A 90 -6.89 5.96 -1.05
N GLY A 91 -5.95 5.39 -1.80
CA GLY A 91 -5.16 6.11 -2.82
C GLY A 91 -4.10 7.06 -2.27
N SER A 92 -3.82 7.05 -0.96
CA SER A 92 -2.80 7.92 -0.35
C SER A 92 -1.38 7.37 -0.48
N LEU A 93 -1.22 6.15 -0.98
CA LEU A 93 0.05 5.45 -1.10
C LEU A 93 0.74 5.73 -2.45
N ASN A 94 0.84 7.00 -2.83
CA ASN A 94 1.59 7.44 -4.03
C ASN A 94 3.07 7.68 -3.71
N TYR A 95 3.31 8.35 -2.58
CA TYR A 95 4.65 8.61 -2.07
C TYR A 95 4.77 8.20 -0.61
N VAL A 96 5.98 7.80 -0.20
CA VAL A 96 6.33 7.59 1.20
C VAL A 96 7.36 8.63 1.63
N THR A 97 7.10 9.27 2.77
CA THR A 97 7.98 10.31 3.33
C THR A 97 8.04 10.23 4.86
N ASN A 98 8.89 11.04 5.47
CA ASN A 98 8.98 11.20 6.91
C ASN A 98 8.14 12.39 7.39
N GLY A 99 7.62 12.29 8.62
CA GLY A 99 6.89 13.37 9.27
C GLY A 99 6.97 13.31 10.79
N VAL A 100 6.26 14.23 11.44
CA VAL A 100 6.03 14.23 12.89
C VAL A 100 4.53 14.22 13.14
N GLN A 101 4.08 13.29 13.97
CA GLN A 101 2.68 13.15 14.37
C GLN A 101 2.62 12.98 15.88
N ASN A 102 1.88 13.85 16.58
CA ASN A 102 1.76 13.84 18.04
C ASN A 102 3.13 13.77 18.75
N GLY A 103 4.09 14.59 18.29
CA GLY A 103 5.46 14.64 18.85
C GLY A 103 6.35 13.43 18.50
N SER A 104 5.84 12.44 17.79
CA SER A 104 6.60 11.24 17.39
C SER A 104 7.02 11.31 15.92
N LYS A 105 8.26 10.88 15.63
CA LYS A 105 8.76 10.73 14.26
C LYS A 105 8.06 9.54 13.60
N VAL A 106 7.53 9.74 12.39
CA VAL A 106 6.76 8.73 11.66
C VAL A 106 7.22 8.60 10.22
N ILE A 107 6.90 7.45 9.61
CA ILE A 107 6.86 7.26 8.16
C ILE A 107 5.39 7.34 7.74
N CYS A 108 5.12 8.16 6.73
CA CYS A 108 3.80 8.48 6.24
C CYS A 108 3.68 8.15 4.76
N SER A 109 2.47 7.81 4.33
CA SER A 109 2.09 7.90 2.93
C SER A 109 1.51 9.29 2.65
N VAL A 110 1.75 9.80 1.44
CA VAL A 110 1.09 11.01 0.93
C VAL A 110 0.67 10.81 -0.52
N SER A 111 -0.50 11.35 -0.85
CA SER A 111 -1.08 11.35 -2.19
C SER A 111 -0.34 12.30 -3.14
N SER A 112 0.21 13.40 -2.62
CA SER A 112 0.99 14.40 -3.37
C SER A 112 2.26 14.82 -2.63
N ILE A 113 3.25 15.26 -3.42
CA ILE A 113 4.43 15.94 -2.90
C ILE A 113 4.01 17.16 -2.06
N ASP A 114 4.74 17.41 -0.97
CA ASP A 114 4.47 18.46 0.02
C ASP A 114 3.11 18.38 0.74
N GLY A 115 2.32 17.35 0.46
CA GLY A 115 1.08 17.05 1.19
C GLY A 115 1.32 16.72 2.67
N GLY A 116 0.25 16.85 3.46
CA GLY A 116 0.22 16.38 4.84
C GLY A 116 0.30 14.85 4.93
N CYS A 117 0.54 14.33 6.14
CA CYS A 117 0.54 12.88 6.36
C CYS A 117 -0.89 12.34 6.23
N ASP A 118 -1.23 11.75 5.08
CA ASP A 118 -2.55 11.18 4.81
C ASP A 118 -2.78 9.92 5.66
N THR A 119 -1.79 9.02 5.68
CA THR A 119 -1.82 7.81 6.50
C THR A 119 -0.47 7.62 7.18
N VAL A 120 -0.47 7.46 8.51
CA VAL A 120 0.72 7.03 9.24
C VAL A 120 0.96 5.55 8.98
N LEU A 121 2.05 5.21 8.31
CA LEU A 121 2.41 3.82 8.03
C LEU A 121 2.98 3.18 9.29
N PHE A 122 3.96 3.82 9.93
CA PHE A 122 4.49 3.40 11.22
C PHE A 122 5.26 4.49 11.95
N THR A 123 5.28 4.38 13.28
CA THR A 123 6.08 5.22 14.17
C THR A 123 7.49 4.67 14.34
N LEU A 124 8.47 5.56 14.30
CA LEU A 124 9.89 5.24 14.47
C LEU A 124 10.26 5.08 15.93
N ARG A 125 11.40 4.45 16.20
CA ARG A 125 11.97 4.45 17.55
C ARG A 125 12.46 5.87 17.88
N PRO A 126 12.38 6.32 19.14
CA PRO A 126 12.75 7.69 19.51
C PRO A 126 14.15 8.12 19.01
N GLN A 127 15.12 7.21 19.10
CA GLN A 127 16.51 7.41 18.69
C GLN A 127 16.73 7.40 17.17
N ASP A 128 15.79 6.86 16.39
CA ASP A 128 15.98 6.77 14.95
C ASP A 128 15.87 8.16 14.29
N LYS A 129 16.71 8.39 13.28
CA LYS A 129 16.59 9.55 12.39
C LYS A 129 15.70 9.16 11.23
N SER A 130 14.58 9.86 11.08
CA SER A 130 13.55 9.51 10.10
C SER A 130 14.04 9.54 8.66
N ARG A 131 15.00 10.43 8.38
CA ARG A 131 15.72 10.55 7.10
C ARG A 131 16.52 9.31 6.75
N ASP A 132 17.24 8.77 7.72
CA ASP A 132 18.09 7.59 7.50
C ASP A 132 17.23 6.35 7.30
N VAL A 133 16.13 6.22 8.07
CA VAL A 133 15.15 5.16 7.86
C VAL A 133 14.54 5.26 6.46
N LEU A 134 14.10 6.44 6.03
CA LEU A 134 13.51 6.61 4.70
C LEU A 134 14.49 6.27 3.57
N LYS A 135 15.76 6.68 3.69
CA LYS A 135 16.82 6.29 2.73
C LYS A 135 17.03 4.77 2.69
N GLN A 136 17.03 4.12 3.85
CA GLN A 136 17.15 2.66 3.95
C GLN A 136 15.95 1.96 3.28
N LEU A 137 14.72 2.42 3.54
CA LEU A 137 13.53 1.90 2.88
C LEU A 137 13.63 2.04 1.36
N ASN A 138 14.02 3.21 0.87
CA ASN A 138 14.20 3.45 -0.56
C ASN A 138 15.19 2.46 -1.19
N LYS A 139 16.35 2.27 -0.54
CA LYS A 139 17.36 1.31 -1.01
C LYS A 139 16.84 -0.13 -0.99
N LEU A 140 16.13 -0.53 0.06
CA LEU A 140 15.58 -1.88 0.18
C LEU A 140 14.50 -2.16 -0.86
N TRP A 141 13.63 -1.19 -1.12
CA TRP A 141 12.49 -1.36 -2.02
C TRP A 141 12.90 -1.23 -3.50
N PHE A 142 13.79 -0.29 -3.83
CA PHE A 142 14.11 0.10 -5.21
C PHE A 142 15.57 -0.04 -5.64
N GLY A 143 16.49 -0.43 -4.77
CA GLY A 143 17.91 -0.63 -5.11
C GLY A 143 18.73 0.66 -5.19
N SER A 144 18.25 1.73 -5.82
CA SER A 144 18.66 3.15 -5.67
C SER A 144 18.03 4.01 -6.77
N ALA A 145 17.60 5.24 -6.41
CA ALA A 145 17.27 6.39 -7.30
C ALA A 145 15.80 6.71 -7.66
N THR A 146 14.77 6.08 -7.06
CA THR A 146 13.35 6.47 -7.28
C THR A 146 12.86 7.59 -6.33
N THR A 147 13.76 8.47 -5.90
CA THR A 147 13.44 9.55 -4.95
C THR A 147 13.26 10.87 -5.65
N VAL A 148 12.29 11.67 -5.22
CA VAL A 148 12.17 13.07 -5.62
C VAL A 148 12.80 13.95 -4.54
N PRO A 149 14.00 14.52 -4.75
CA PRO A 149 14.57 15.51 -3.84
C PRO A 149 13.93 16.87 -4.08
N ILE A 150 13.56 17.57 -3.01
CA ILE A 150 12.97 18.90 -3.10
C ILE A 150 13.77 19.85 -2.22
N ALA A 151 14.41 20.85 -2.81
CA ALA A 151 15.15 21.86 -2.05
C ALA A 151 14.18 22.72 -1.23
N GLN A 152 14.42 22.82 0.07
CA GLN A 152 13.69 23.74 0.94
C GLN A 152 14.67 24.72 1.57
N SER A 153 14.49 26.00 1.27
CA SER A 153 15.36 27.08 1.72
C SER A 153 15.24 27.30 3.24
N SER A 154 16.40 27.35 3.91
CA SER A 154 16.67 27.67 5.33
C SER A 154 16.36 26.61 6.41
N GLY A 155 17.41 26.13 7.09
CA GLY A 155 17.35 25.18 8.22
C GLY A 155 17.94 23.79 7.90
N GLU A 156 18.37 23.04 8.92
CA GLU A 156 19.16 21.78 8.83
C GLU A 156 18.51 20.62 8.01
N ASP A 157 17.27 20.78 7.55
CA ASP A 157 16.56 19.84 6.66
C ASP A 157 16.38 20.41 5.24
N LYS A 158 17.51 20.71 4.57
CA LYS A 158 17.54 21.39 3.25
C LYS A 158 16.84 20.67 2.09
N PHE A 159 16.34 19.46 2.30
CA PHE A 159 15.57 18.74 1.28
C PHE A 159 14.39 17.99 1.90
N LYS A 160 13.21 17.88 1.28
CA LYS A 160 12.27 16.80 1.61
C LYS A 160 12.53 15.60 0.71
N PHE A 161 12.47 14.39 1.27
CA PHE A 161 12.67 13.15 0.53
C PHE A 161 11.34 12.41 0.39
N TYR A 162 11.02 12.04 -0.84
CA TYR A 162 9.85 11.25 -1.18
C TYR A 162 10.29 10.00 -1.93
N ILE A 163 9.76 8.84 -1.56
CA ILE A 163 9.89 7.61 -2.31
C ILE A 163 8.64 7.51 -3.19
N ASP A 164 8.79 7.58 -4.51
CA ASP A 164 7.66 7.31 -5.42
C ASP A 164 7.47 5.79 -5.52
N ILE A 165 6.36 5.32 -4.99
CA ILE A 165 6.08 3.88 -4.93
C ILE A 165 5.19 3.37 -6.06
N ARG A 166 4.61 4.27 -6.87
CA ARG A 166 3.75 3.89 -8.00
C ARG A 166 4.52 3.10 -9.04
N GLN A 167 5.79 3.46 -9.28
CA GLN A 167 6.67 2.70 -10.17
C GLN A 167 6.81 1.24 -9.73
N PHE A 168 6.85 0.99 -8.41
CA PHE A 168 6.94 -0.35 -7.85
C PHE A 168 5.68 -1.16 -8.02
N LEU A 169 4.54 -0.53 -7.72
CA LEU A 169 3.24 -1.18 -7.72
C LEU A 169 2.82 -1.56 -9.14
N ASN A 170 3.22 -0.77 -10.13
CA ASN A 170 2.87 -0.97 -11.54
C ASN A 170 3.92 -1.76 -12.34
N THR A 171 5.14 -1.94 -11.82
CA THR A 171 6.23 -2.66 -12.50
C THR A 171 6.81 -3.70 -11.54
N PRO A 172 6.28 -4.94 -11.54
CA PRO A 172 6.85 -6.03 -10.75
C PRO A 172 8.35 -6.20 -11.03
N PRO A 173 9.22 -6.36 -10.02
CA PRO A 173 10.61 -6.76 -10.26
C PRO A 173 10.62 -8.08 -11.04
N ALA A 174 11.45 -8.19 -12.08
CA ALA A 174 11.48 -9.34 -13.01
C ALA A 174 11.79 -10.71 -12.37
N ASN A 175 12.01 -10.77 -11.05
CA ASN A 175 12.26 -12.01 -10.35
C ASN A 175 10.95 -12.73 -10.05
N LYS A 176 10.61 -13.65 -10.96
CA LYS A 176 9.66 -14.73 -10.72
C LYS A 176 10.04 -15.44 -9.42
N MET A 177 9.05 -15.76 -8.61
CA MET A 177 9.21 -16.60 -7.42
C MET A 177 10.02 -17.85 -7.80
N GLN A 178 11.19 -18.05 -7.20
CA GLN A 178 11.91 -19.32 -7.17
C GLN A 178 11.65 -19.99 -5.83
#